data_AF-A0A2G9TMR5-F1
#
_entry.id   AF-A0A2G9TMR5-F1
#
_cell.length_a   1.000
_cell.length_b   1.000
_cell.length_c   1.000
_cell.angle_alpha   90.00
_cell.angle_beta   90.00
_cell.angle_gamma   90.00
#
_symmetry.space_group_name_H-M   'P 1'
#
loop_
_entity.id
_entity.type
_entity.pdbx_description
1 polymer ?
#
loop_
_entity_poly.entity_id
_entity_poly.type
_entity_poly.pdbx_seq_one_letter_code
_entity_poly.pdbx_strand_id
1 'polypeptide(L)'
;MCLKFNAVKLAFNGEVGGDQSLRITSAMPVRIAFKVQCTDNRLFLFRPVFGIIEPKETFRIKVTRSPHPKKRDKMIVCATV
;
A
#
# COMPACT_ATOMS: atom_id res chain seq x y z
N MET A 1 -13.64 10.90 -2.68
CA MET A 1 -12.50 9.98 -2.93
C MET A 1 -12.98 8.57 -2.59
N CYS A 2 -12.92 7.63 -3.53
CA CYS A 2 -13.52 6.29 -3.43
C CYS A 2 -12.79 5.35 -2.45
N LEU A 3 -11.50 5.58 -2.21
CA LEU A 3 -10.65 4.82 -1.29
C LEU A 3 -10.13 5.72 -0.17
N LYS A 4 -10.14 5.18 1.07
CA LYS A 4 -9.58 5.83 2.26
C LYS A 4 -8.38 5.04 2.77
N PHE A 5 -7.29 5.73 3.06
CA PHE A 5 -6.07 5.14 3.61
C PHE A 5 -5.99 5.45 5.10
N ASN A 6 -5.59 4.47 5.92
CA ASN A 6 -5.36 4.72 7.34
C ASN A 6 -4.11 5.58 7.60
N ALA A 7 -3.16 5.60 6.66
CA ALA A 7 -1.93 6.38 6.74
C ALA A 7 -1.51 6.85 5.34
N VAL A 8 -0.97 8.08 5.27
CA VAL A 8 -0.43 8.68 4.03
C VAL A 8 1.10 8.60 3.95
N LYS A 9 1.75 8.17 5.04
CA LYS A 9 3.20 7.98 5.14
C LYS A 9 3.49 6.71 5.93
N LEU A 10 4.49 5.97 5.49
CA LEU A 10 5.05 4.80 6.16
C LEU A 10 6.51 5.10 6.50
N ALA A 11 6.92 4.80 7.73
CA ALA A 11 8.23 5.15 8.26
C ALA A 11 8.93 3.89 8.74
N PHE A 12 10.13 3.62 8.22
CA PHE A 12 10.88 2.41 8.49
C PHE A 12 12.25 2.76 9.07
N ASN A 13 12.80 1.89 9.89
CA ASN A 13 14.19 2.00 10.33
C ASN A 13 15.12 1.78 9.11
N GLY A 14 16.13 2.63 8.94
CA GLY A 14 17.08 2.54 7.81
C GLY A 14 18.08 1.38 7.93
N GLU A 15 18.49 1.03 9.14
CA GLU A 15 19.53 0.02 9.39
C GLU A 15 18.94 -1.39 9.39
N VAL A 16 17.70 -1.53 9.88
CA VAL A 16 17.04 -2.84 10.04
C VAL A 16 15.96 -3.07 8.98
N GLY A 17 15.43 -2.01 8.36
CA GLY A 17 14.25 -2.11 7.52
C GLY A 17 12.98 -2.35 8.35
N GLY A 18 12.09 -3.22 7.87
CA GLY A 18 10.96 -3.75 8.64
C GLY A 18 9.66 -3.86 7.85
N ASP A 19 8.62 -4.29 8.57
CA ASP A 19 7.29 -4.51 8.03
C ASP A 19 6.29 -3.50 8.59
N GLN A 20 5.41 -3.01 7.72
CA GLN A 20 4.25 -2.21 8.08
C GLN A 20 3.00 -2.69 7.35
N SER A 21 1.83 -2.22 7.79
CA SER A 21 0.55 -2.56 7.20
C SER A 21 -0.22 -1.31 6.84
N LEU A 22 -0.54 -1.17 5.56
CA LEU A 22 -1.43 -0.16 5.03
C LEU A 22 -2.83 -0.74 4.92
N ARG A 23 -3.84 -0.01 5.39
CA ARG A 23 -5.26 -0.37 5.24
C ARG A 23 -5.92 0.58 4.25
N ILE A 24 -6.63 0.01 3.29
CA ILE A 24 -7.40 0.72 2.28
C ILE A 24 -8.87 0.33 2.44
N THR A 25 -9.73 1.29 2.73
CA THR A 25 -11.17 1.08 2.88
C THR A 25 -11.91 1.65 1.68
N SER A 26 -12.76 0.82 1.06
CA SER A 26 -13.69 1.27 0.01
C SER A 26 -14.89 1.96 0.65
N ALA A 27 -15.26 3.13 0.13
CA ALA A 27 -16.54 3.77 0.46
C ALA A 27 -17.62 3.52 -0.60
N MET A 28 -17.30 2.75 -1.65
CA MET A 28 -18.17 2.54 -2.80
C MET A 28 -19.14 1.37 -2.56
N PRO A 29 -20.36 1.41 -3.16
CA PRO A 29 -21.32 0.30 -3.11
C PRO A 29 -21.03 -0.80 -4.15
N VAL A 30 -19.88 -0.73 -4.81
CA VAL A 30 -19.46 -1.63 -5.89
C VAL A 30 -18.03 -2.12 -5.62
N ARG A 31 -17.65 -3.23 -6.26
CA ARG A 31 -16.30 -3.79 -6.17
C ARG A 31 -15.29 -2.83 -6.79
N ILE A 32 -14.10 -2.76 -6.20
CA ILE A 32 -12.99 -1.97 -6.73
C ILE A 32 -11.80 -2.89 -6.96
N ALA A 33 -11.33 -2.98 -8.20
CA ALA A 33 -10.04 -3.59 -8.47
C ALA A 33 -8.94 -2.55 -8.23
N PHE A 34 -7.84 -2.96 -7.60
CA PHE A 34 -6.71 -2.09 -7.33
C PHE A 34 -5.38 -2.71 -7.75
N LYS A 35 -4.40 -1.84 -8.03
CA LYS A 35 -3.00 -2.19 -8.25
C LYS A 35 -2.10 -1.19 -7.54
N VAL A 36 -1.10 -1.70 -6.85
CA VAL A 36 -0.03 -0.97 -6.18
C VAL A 36 1.15 -0.84 -7.12
N GLN A 37 1.73 0.35 -7.21
CA GLN A 37 3.02 0.57 -7.85
C GLN A 37 3.88 1.44 -6.94
N CYS A 38 5.19 1.30 -7.02
CA CYS A 38 6.11 2.16 -6.28
C CYS A 38 7.32 2.56 -7.12
N THR A 39 8.05 3.57 -6.66
CA THR A 39 9.25 4.07 -7.34
C THR A 39 10.45 3.13 -7.23
N ASP A 40 10.49 2.25 -6.23
CA ASP A 40 11.58 1.30 -6.02
C ASP A 40 11.08 -0.07 -5.52
N ASN A 41 10.82 -0.96 -6.47
CA ASN A 41 10.39 -2.34 -6.20
C ASN A 41 11.54 -3.26 -5.73
N ARG A 42 12.78 -2.78 -5.67
CA ARG A 42 13.92 -3.55 -5.14
C ARG A 42 14.01 -3.39 -3.62
N LEU A 43 13.74 -2.19 -3.13
CA LEU A 43 13.79 -1.88 -1.71
C LEU A 43 12.48 -2.15 -0.96
N PHE A 44 11.35 -1.92 -1.64
CA PHE A 44 10.02 -2.09 -1.06
C PHE A 44 9.26 -3.24 -1.71
N LEU A 45 8.61 -4.03 -0.88
CA LEU A 45 7.86 -5.20 -1.28
C LEU A 45 6.44 -5.13 -0.72
N PHE A 46 5.48 -5.08 -1.63
CA PHE A 46 4.05 -4.94 -1.31
C PHE A 46 3.35 -6.27 -1.50
N ARG A 47 2.52 -6.66 -0.52
CA ARG A 47 1.75 -7.90 -0.58
C ARG A 47 0.31 -7.69 -0.10
N PRO A 48 -0.70 -7.99 -0.92
CA PRO A 48 -0.62 -8.24 -2.37
C PRO A 48 -0.38 -6.94 -3.18
N VAL A 49 0.10 -7.08 -4.43
CA VAL A 49 0.31 -5.94 -5.35
C VAL A 49 -0.98 -5.54 -6.07
N PHE A 50 -1.91 -6.48 -6.25
CA PHE A 50 -3.22 -6.22 -6.83
C PHE A 50 -4.28 -7.05 -6.12
N GLY A 51 -5.54 -6.65 -6.27
CA GLY A 51 -6.67 -7.37 -5.70
C GLY A 51 -7.98 -6.67 -5.96
N ILE A 52 -9.03 -7.21 -5.35
CA ILE A 52 -10.38 -6.65 -5.38
C ILE A 52 -10.78 -6.31 -3.95
N ILE A 53 -11.32 -5.11 -3.74
CA ILE A 53 -11.93 -4.67 -2.50
C ILE A 53 -13.44 -4.79 -2.70
N GLU A 54 -14.10 -5.57 -1.85
CA GLU A 54 -15.55 -5.68 -1.84
C GLU A 54 -16.21 -4.35 -1.41
N PRO A 55 -17.49 -4.12 -1.74
CA PRO A 55 -18.20 -2.92 -1.35
C PRO A 55 -18.11 -2.66 0.15
N LYS A 56 -17.79 -1.42 0.53
CA LYS A 56 -17.68 -0.97 1.93
C LYS A 56 -16.67 -1.74 2.80
N GLU A 57 -15.80 -2.56 2.21
CA GLU A 57 -14.82 -3.38 2.93
C GLU A 57 -13.45 -2.72 3.05
N THR A 58 -12.63 -3.28 3.96
CA THR A 58 -11.24 -2.87 4.16
C THR A 58 -10.25 -3.94 3.72
N PHE A 59 -9.31 -3.54 2.87
CA PHE A 59 -8.23 -4.37 2.38
C PHE A 59 -6.90 -4.01 3.06
N ARG A 60 -6.10 -5.02 3.42
CA ARG A 60 -4.78 -4.84 4.07
C ARG A 60 -3.66 -5.18 3.10
N ILE A 61 -2.69 -4.26 2.97
CA ILE A 61 -1.46 -4.46 2.21
C ILE A 61 -0.30 -4.46 3.21
N LYS A 62 0.47 -5.56 3.22
CA LYS A 62 1.74 -5.64 3.93
C LYS A 62 2.81 -4.95 3.09
N VAL A 63 3.58 -4.06 3.71
CA VAL A 63 4.70 -3.36 3.10
C VAL A 63 5.96 -3.73 3.86
N THR A 64 6.88 -4.40 3.18
CA THR A 64 8.20 -4.74 3.71
C THR A 64 9.22 -3.83 3.08
N ARG A 65 10.13 -3.27 3.88
CA ARG A 65 11.29 -2.52 3.40
C ARG A 65 12.56 -3.21 3.87
N SER A 66 13.48 -3.48 2.96
CA SER A 66 14.81 -4.00 3.32
C SER A 66 15.69 -2.94 3.99
N PRO A 67 16.71 -3.33 4.79
CA PRO A 67 17.76 -2.43 5.26
C PRO A 67 18.34 -1.56 4.13
N HIS A 68 18.30 -0.23 4.30
CA HIS A 68 18.92 0.72 3.39
C HIS A 68 19.03 2.12 4.04
N PRO A 69 20.11 2.87 3.77
CA PRO A 69 20.23 4.27 4.16
C PRO A 69 18.98 5.10 3.84
N LYS A 70 18.78 6.18 4.60
CA LYS A 70 17.59 7.01 4.54
C LYS A 70 17.28 7.44 3.10
N LYS A 71 16.20 6.90 2.54
CA LYS A 71 15.69 7.18 1.20
C LYS A 71 14.21 7.52 1.28
N ARG A 72 13.76 8.43 0.41
CA ARG A 72 12.34 8.76 0.23
C ARG A 72 11.86 8.16 -1.08
N ASP A 73 10.81 7.36 -1.00
CA ASP A 73 10.15 6.71 -2.13
C ASP A 73 8.64 7.01 -2.11
N LYS A 74 7.98 6.76 -3.24
CA LYS A 74 6.53 6.97 -3.40
C LYS A 74 5.86 5.65 -3.77
N MET A 75 4.67 5.45 -3.23
CA MET A 75 3.74 4.38 -3.60
C MET A 75 2.48 5.04 -4.16
N ILE A 76 1.93 4.46 -5.22
CA ILE A 76 0.63 4.81 -5.78
C ILE A 76 -0.29 3.60 -5.75
N VAL A 77 -1.59 3.85 -5.55
CA VAL A 77 -2.64 2.85 -5.72
C VAL A 77 -3.52 3.33 -6.86
N CYS A 78 -3.48 2.60 -7.96
CA CYS A 78 -4.39 2.75 -9.07
C CYS A 78 -5.62 1.89 -8.78
N ALA A 79 -6.81 2.44 -9.00
CA ALA A 79 -8.06 1.74 -8.74
C ALA A 79 -9.03 1.95 -9.90
N THR A 80 -9.76 0.89 -10.25
CA THR A 80 -10.87 0.93 -11.20
C THR A 80 -12.09 0.30 -10.56
N VAL A 81 -13.25 0.81 -10.96
CA VAL A 81 -14.57 0.31 -10.61
C VAL A 81 -15.05 -0.68 -11.65
#